data_AF-A0A7T0H0G0-F1
#
_entry.id   AF-A0A7T0H0G0-F1
#
_cell.length_a   1.000
_cell.length_b   1.000
_cell.length_c   1.000
_cell.angle_alpha   90.00
_cell.angle_beta   90.00
_cell.angle_gamma   90.00
#
_symmetry.space_group_name_H-M   'P 1'
#
loop_
_entity.id
_entity.type
_entity.pdbx_description
1 polymer ?
#
loop_
_entity_poly.entity_id
_entity_poly.type
_entity_poly.pdbx_seq_one_letter_code
_entity_poly.pdbx_strand_id
1 'polypeptide(L)'
;MNQQYTNELTPEIKAQLDTSPFTAEEIAAMDDEARAIIAEGRELERKHPVIAILRIATEGSVTRHGGIVAPLERESKLLLDNGKYASIATAGDLVIYQDGSTASIRTSAGRASMYKGICVALVGSVLDNDDEIISTPQGHTYLVTREGIASGDDFLTVTGE
;
A
#
# COMPACT_ATOMS: atom_id res chain seq x y z
N MET A 1 -7.69 12.57 16.28
CA MET A 1 -7.24 12.24 14.92
C MET A 1 -6.48 10.94 14.98
N ASN A 2 -6.69 10.04 14.02
CA ASN A 2 -5.86 8.85 13.90
C ASN A 2 -4.45 9.29 13.46
N GLN A 3 -3.42 8.57 13.92
CA GLN A 3 -2.07 8.75 13.44
C GLN A 3 -2.04 8.56 11.91
N GLN A 4 -1.26 9.38 11.21
CA GLN A 4 -1.16 9.37 9.76
C GLN A 4 0.24 8.93 9.34
N TYR A 5 0.32 8.14 8.28
CA TYR A 5 1.55 7.57 7.75
C TYR A 5 1.72 7.94 6.28
N THR A 6 2.94 8.27 5.88
CA THR A 6 3.33 8.61 4.50
C THR A 6 4.02 7.41 3.83
N ASN A 7 4.55 7.55 2.61
CA ASN A 7 5.37 6.50 1.97
C ASN A 7 6.85 6.51 2.41
N GLU A 8 7.18 7.16 3.52
CA GLU A 8 8.56 7.21 3.99
C GLU A 8 9.09 5.80 4.31
N LEU A 9 10.13 5.40 3.58
CA LEU A 9 10.89 4.17 3.81
C LEU A 9 11.96 4.44 4.86
N THR A 10 11.59 4.30 6.14
CA THR A 10 12.54 4.51 7.24
C THR A 10 13.55 3.35 7.34
N PRO A 11 14.72 3.56 7.97
CA PRO A 11 15.68 2.49 8.23
C PRO A 11 15.07 1.31 8.99
N GLU A 12 14.15 1.56 9.92
CA GLU A 12 13.46 0.52 10.70
C GLU A 12 12.55 -0.32 9.80
N ILE A 13 11.77 0.32 8.92
CA ILE A 13 10.93 -0.40 7.95
C ILE A 13 11.81 -1.22 7.00
N LYS A 14 12.90 -0.65 6.52
CA LYS A 14 13.83 -1.36 5.65
C LYS A 14 14.43 -2.59 6.35
N ALA A 15 14.87 -2.44 7.60
CA ALA A 15 15.39 -3.55 8.39
C ALA A 15 14.35 -4.65 8.63
N GLN A 16 13.09 -4.28 8.87
CA GLN A 16 11.98 -5.24 8.99
C GLN A 16 11.76 -6.01 7.67
N LEU A 17 11.79 -5.31 6.53
CA LEU A 17 11.64 -5.93 5.21
C LEU A 17 12.79 -6.87 4.84
N ASP A 18 14.00 -6.59 5.34
CA ASP A 18 15.18 -7.43 5.13
C ASP A 18 15.22 -8.63 6.12
N THR A 19 14.30 -8.69 7.08
CA THR A 19 14.24 -9.75 8.10
C THR A 19 13.45 -10.95 7.58
N SER A 20 14.04 -12.15 7.69
CA SER A 20 13.36 -13.37 7.28
C SER A 20 12.19 -13.70 8.22
N PRO A 21 11.04 -14.15 7.67
CA PRO A 21 9.91 -14.60 8.50
C PRO A 21 10.17 -15.94 9.20
N PHE A 22 11.25 -16.63 8.85
CA PHE A 22 11.64 -17.92 9.42
C PHE A 22 12.99 -17.80 10.13
N THR A 23 13.10 -18.44 11.28
CA THR A 23 14.35 -18.65 12.01
C THR A 23 15.27 -19.62 11.27
N ALA A 24 16.55 -19.63 11.63
CA ALA A 24 17.51 -20.56 11.02
C ALA A 24 17.15 -22.02 11.35
N GLU A 25 16.66 -22.28 12.55
CA GLU A 25 16.21 -23.59 13.01
C GLU A 25 14.97 -24.07 12.23
N GLU A 26 13.98 -23.19 11.98
CA GLU A 26 12.81 -23.52 11.16
C GLU A 26 13.22 -23.87 9.72
N ILE A 27 14.11 -23.08 9.11
CA ILE A 27 14.62 -23.35 7.76
C ILE A 27 15.36 -24.69 7.71
N ALA A 28 16.15 -25.00 8.74
CA ALA A 28 16.86 -26.28 8.82
C ALA A 28 15.91 -27.47 8.96
N ALA A 29 14.75 -27.29 9.59
CA ALA A 29 13.74 -28.33 9.77
C ALA A 29 12.83 -28.55 8.54
N MET A 30 12.81 -27.63 7.59
CA MET A 30 12.04 -27.76 6.33
C MET A 30 12.60 -28.86 5.41
N ASP A 31 11.89 -29.19 4.34
CA ASP A 31 12.43 -30.07 3.30
C ASP A 31 13.41 -29.33 2.37
N ASP A 32 14.11 -30.08 1.50
CA ASP A 32 15.09 -29.52 0.57
C ASP A 32 14.47 -28.54 -0.44
N GLU A 33 13.24 -28.79 -0.87
CA GLU A 33 12.54 -27.95 -1.85
C GLU A 33 12.19 -26.58 -1.24
N ALA A 34 11.60 -26.58 -0.05
CA ALA A 34 11.30 -25.37 0.69
C ALA A 34 12.57 -24.55 1.01
N ARG A 35 13.67 -25.20 1.40
CA ARG A 35 14.95 -24.52 1.59
C ARG A 35 15.47 -23.88 0.30
N ALA A 36 15.36 -24.58 -0.83
CA ALA A 36 15.80 -24.06 -2.11
C ALA A 36 14.98 -22.82 -2.53
N ILE A 37 13.65 -22.86 -2.35
CA ILE A 37 12.75 -21.72 -2.61
C ILE A 37 13.14 -20.52 -1.75
N ILE A 38 13.39 -20.72 -0.45
CA ILE A 38 13.80 -19.64 0.46
C ILE A 38 15.15 -19.04 0.04
N ALA A 39 16.12 -19.89 -0.33
CA ALA A 39 17.43 -19.43 -0.77
C ALA A 39 17.36 -18.63 -2.09
N GLU A 40 16.57 -19.09 -3.05
CA GLU A 40 16.31 -18.38 -4.30
C GLU A 40 15.63 -17.02 -4.06
N GLY A 41 14.60 -17.00 -3.21
CA GLY A 41 13.92 -15.77 -2.82
C GLY A 41 14.86 -14.74 -2.19
N ARG A 42 15.72 -15.17 -1.26
CA ARG A 42 16.73 -14.28 -0.64
C ARG A 42 17.74 -13.75 -1.64
N GLU A 43 18.16 -14.57 -2.61
CA GLU A 43 19.09 -14.13 -3.65
C GLU A 43 18.42 -13.11 -4.60
N LEU A 44 17.13 -13.30 -4.91
CA LEU A 44 16.34 -12.32 -5.65
C LEU A 44 16.24 -10.99 -4.88
N GLU A 45 15.90 -11.03 -3.59
CA GLU A 45 15.80 -9.84 -2.75
C GLU A 45 17.13 -9.09 -2.63
N ARG A 46 18.25 -9.82 -2.53
CA ARG A 46 19.60 -9.24 -2.52
C ARG A 46 19.95 -8.53 -3.83
N LYS A 47 19.51 -9.08 -4.97
CA LYS A 47 19.72 -8.48 -6.31
C LYS A 47 18.79 -7.30 -6.56
N HIS A 48 17.63 -7.29 -5.92
CA HIS A 48 16.55 -6.32 -6.14
C HIS A 48 16.08 -5.74 -4.80
N PRO A 49 16.92 -4.92 -4.14
CA PRO A 49 16.59 -4.32 -2.85
C PRO A 49 15.32 -3.48 -2.91
N VAL A 50 14.61 -3.36 -1.78
CA VAL A 50 13.49 -2.42 -1.63
C VAL A 50 14.01 -0.99 -1.82
N ILE A 51 13.36 -0.22 -2.70
CA ILE A 51 13.67 1.20 -2.94
C ILE A 51 12.52 2.13 -2.56
N ALA A 52 11.29 1.62 -2.45
CA ALA A 52 10.14 2.39 -2.00
C ALA A 52 9.08 1.48 -1.37
N ILE A 53 8.21 2.09 -0.56
CA ILE A 53 6.97 1.49 -0.08
C ILE A 53 5.78 2.35 -0.49
N LEU A 54 4.64 1.71 -0.66
CA LEU A 54 3.40 2.35 -1.08
C LEU A 54 2.27 1.89 -0.16
N ARG A 55 1.86 2.76 0.77
CA ARG A 55 0.84 2.42 1.76
C ARG A 55 -0.55 2.38 1.15
N ILE A 56 -1.37 1.47 1.65
CA ILE A 56 -2.76 1.33 1.21
C ILE A 56 -3.58 2.50 1.76
N ALA A 57 -4.29 3.20 0.88
CA ALA A 57 -5.23 4.24 1.29
C ALA A 57 -6.49 3.60 1.87
N THR A 58 -7.00 4.20 2.95
CA THR A 58 -8.26 3.81 3.60
C THR A 58 -9.15 5.03 3.80
N GLU A 59 -10.38 4.84 4.28
CA GLU A 59 -11.16 5.93 4.84
C GLU A 59 -10.33 6.73 5.87
N GLY A 60 -10.50 8.05 5.88
CA GLY A 60 -9.69 8.95 6.71
C GLY A 60 -8.26 9.22 6.22
N SER A 61 -7.88 8.73 5.03
CA SER A 61 -6.66 9.18 4.35
C SER A 61 -6.77 10.64 3.95
N VAL A 62 -5.64 11.35 3.93
CA VAL A 62 -5.59 12.80 3.74
C VAL A 62 -4.84 13.14 2.47
N THR A 63 -5.38 14.12 1.74
CA THR A 63 -4.81 14.64 0.51
C THR A 63 -3.97 15.90 0.74
N ARG A 64 -3.19 16.30 -0.27
CA ARG A 64 -2.31 17.46 -0.22
C ARG A 64 -3.07 18.76 0.02
N HIS A 65 -4.26 18.90 -0.56
CA HIS A 65 -5.11 20.09 -0.34
C HIS A 65 -6.08 19.93 0.85
N GLY A 66 -5.86 18.95 1.72
CA GLY A 66 -6.60 18.81 2.99
C GLY A 66 -7.95 18.12 2.88
N GLY A 67 -8.28 17.54 1.72
CA GLY A 67 -9.41 16.64 1.56
C GLY A 67 -9.20 15.31 2.29
N ILE A 68 -10.29 14.71 2.76
CA ILE A 68 -10.29 13.46 3.52
C ILE A 68 -11.10 12.40 2.77
N VAL A 69 -10.55 11.20 2.59
CA VAL A 69 -11.29 10.07 2.03
C VAL A 69 -12.51 9.79 2.91
N ALA A 70 -13.69 9.83 2.29
CA ALA A 70 -14.97 9.72 2.96
C ALA A 70 -15.12 8.37 3.69
N PRO A 71 -16.05 8.25 4.66
CA PRO A 71 -16.41 6.97 5.25
C PRO A 71 -16.89 5.99 4.17
N LEU A 72 -16.44 4.74 4.25
CA LEU A 72 -16.76 3.70 3.28
C LEU A 72 -17.38 2.49 3.97
N GLU A 73 -18.56 2.07 3.53
CA GLU A 73 -19.20 0.83 4.00
C GLU A 73 -18.83 -0.32 3.05
N ARG A 74 -17.81 -1.10 3.42
CA ARG A 74 -17.33 -2.26 2.63
C ARG A 74 -16.74 -3.35 3.51
N GLU A 75 -16.75 -4.59 3.01
CA GLU A 75 -16.19 -5.74 3.75
C GLU A 75 -14.65 -5.73 3.81
N SER A 76 -13.99 -5.15 2.80
CA SER A 76 -12.54 -5.06 2.75
C SER A 76 -12.03 -3.98 3.70
N LYS A 77 -11.56 -4.41 4.87
CA LYS A 77 -11.05 -3.54 5.94
C LYS A 77 -9.66 -3.95 6.41
N LEU A 78 -8.90 -2.99 6.93
CA LEU A 78 -7.61 -3.17 7.56
C LEU A 78 -7.66 -2.72 9.02
N LEU A 79 -6.96 -3.45 9.89
CA LEU A 79 -6.79 -3.07 11.29
C LEU A 79 -5.80 -1.89 11.38
N LEU A 80 -6.21 -0.83 12.07
CA LEU A 80 -5.38 0.33 12.39
C LEU A 80 -4.70 0.14 13.76
N ASP A 81 -3.64 0.92 13.99
CA ASP A 81 -2.86 0.93 15.24
C ASP A 81 -3.70 1.26 16.49
N ASN A 82 -4.83 1.97 16.30
CA ASN A 82 -5.77 2.29 17.38
C ASN A 82 -6.76 1.14 17.70
N GLY A 83 -6.60 -0.03 17.07
CA GLY A 83 -7.45 -1.20 17.24
C GLY A 83 -8.78 -1.17 16.46
N LYS A 84 -9.04 -0.13 15.66
CA LYS A 84 -10.24 -0.03 14.82
C LYS A 84 -9.98 -0.55 13.42
N TYR A 85 -11.05 -0.97 12.75
CA TYR A 85 -11.00 -1.32 11.34
C TYR A 85 -11.33 -0.11 10.48
N ALA A 86 -10.57 0.09 9.41
CA ALA A 86 -10.84 1.08 8.37
C ALA A 86 -11.03 0.41 7.03
N SER A 87 -12.04 0.85 6.30
CA SER A 87 -12.35 0.38 4.95
C SER A 87 -11.28 0.82 3.94
N ILE A 88 -10.87 -0.11 3.07
CA ILE A 88 -9.87 0.13 2.02
C ILE A 88 -10.46 1.03 0.92
N ALA A 89 -9.76 2.11 0.57
CA ALA A 89 -10.16 3.01 -0.50
C ALA A 89 -9.78 2.45 -1.88
N THR A 90 -10.55 2.83 -2.90
CA THR A 90 -10.42 2.39 -4.29
C THR A 90 -10.61 3.54 -5.25
N ALA A 91 -10.16 3.38 -6.50
CA ALA A 91 -10.54 4.31 -7.56
C ALA A 91 -12.08 4.44 -7.63
N GLY A 92 -12.58 5.67 -7.79
CA GLY A 92 -13.99 6.05 -7.74
C GLY A 92 -14.50 6.47 -6.36
N ASP A 93 -13.78 6.16 -5.27
CA ASP A 93 -14.18 6.62 -3.93
C ASP A 93 -14.01 8.13 -3.79
N LEU A 94 -14.86 8.72 -2.95
CA LEU A 94 -14.92 10.17 -2.76
C LEU A 94 -13.97 10.66 -1.67
N VAL A 95 -13.43 11.84 -1.93
CA VAL A 95 -12.71 12.69 -0.98
C VAL A 95 -13.54 13.94 -0.74
N ILE A 96 -13.67 14.33 0.53
CA ILE A 96 -14.48 15.48 0.98
C ILE A 96 -13.53 16.57 1.52
N TYR A 97 -13.72 17.80 1.06
CA TYR A 97 -12.98 18.98 1.51
C TYR A 97 -13.76 19.79 2.55
N GLN A 98 -13.08 20.70 3.25
CA GLN A 98 -13.69 21.52 4.29
C GLN A 98 -14.79 22.47 3.77
N ASP A 99 -14.67 22.91 2.53
CA ASP A 99 -15.67 23.75 1.85
C ASP A 99 -16.91 22.96 1.37
N GLY A 100 -16.93 21.64 1.59
CA GLY A 100 -17.99 20.73 1.16
C GLY A 100 -17.86 20.26 -0.28
N SER A 101 -16.84 20.71 -1.03
CA SER A 101 -16.54 20.16 -2.34
C SER A 101 -16.07 18.71 -2.23
N THR A 102 -16.19 17.97 -3.34
CA THR A 102 -15.77 16.58 -3.43
C THR A 102 -14.96 16.34 -4.68
N ALA A 103 -14.09 15.33 -4.62
CA ALA A 103 -13.31 14.82 -5.73
C ALA A 103 -13.27 13.29 -5.67
N SER A 104 -13.07 12.64 -6.80
CA SER A 104 -13.01 11.17 -6.89
C SER A 104 -11.58 10.68 -7.10
N ILE A 105 -11.21 9.57 -6.45
CA ILE A 105 -9.88 8.95 -6.64
C ILE A 105 -9.81 8.37 -8.06
N ARG A 106 -8.76 8.70 -8.82
CA ARG A 106 -8.59 8.27 -10.21
C ARG A 106 -7.59 7.15 -10.41
N THR A 107 -6.55 7.08 -9.58
CA THR A 107 -5.47 6.09 -9.76
C THR A 107 -5.42 5.09 -8.61
N SER A 108 -4.86 3.90 -8.88
CA SER A 108 -4.82 2.77 -7.95
C SER A 108 -3.52 1.97 -8.10
N ALA A 109 -3.36 0.90 -7.31
CA ALA A 109 -2.23 -0.01 -7.39
C ALA A 109 -2.17 -0.87 -8.67
N GLY A 110 -3.15 -0.73 -9.57
CA GLY A 110 -3.24 -1.54 -10.79
C GLY A 110 -3.67 -2.99 -10.52
N ARG A 111 -3.88 -3.73 -11.61
CA ARG A 111 -4.42 -5.10 -11.61
C ARG A 111 -3.49 -6.12 -10.99
N ALA A 112 -2.18 -5.88 -11.03
CA ALA A 112 -1.19 -6.73 -10.40
C ALA A 112 -1.31 -6.76 -8.86
N SER A 113 -1.96 -5.75 -8.27
CA SER A 113 -2.10 -5.57 -6.82
C SER A 113 -3.58 -5.47 -6.41
N MET A 114 -4.37 -6.46 -6.81
CA MET A 114 -5.78 -6.56 -6.42
C MET A 114 -5.95 -7.33 -5.10
N TYR A 115 -6.75 -6.77 -4.18
CA TYR A 115 -7.22 -7.48 -3.01
C TYR A 115 -8.67 -7.93 -3.21
N LYS A 116 -8.92 -9.25 -3.27
CA LYS A 116 -10.26 -9.82 -3.54
C LYS A 116 -10.93 -9.24 -4.80
N GLY A 117 -10.15 -9.00 -5.86
CA GLY A 117 -10.63 -8.44 -7.13
C GLY A 117 -10.82 -6.92 -7.13
N ILE A 118 -10.36 -6.24 -6.07
CA ILE A 118 -10.49 -4.79 -5.91
C ILE A 118 -9.11 -4.14 -6.08
N CYS A 119 -8.99 -3.19 -7.02
CA CYS A 119 -7.79 -2.35 -7.17
C CYS A 119 -7.77 -1.30 -6.06
N VAL A 120 -6.82 -1.44 -5.14
CA VAL A 120 -6.68 -0.58 -3.96
C VAL A 120 -6.07 0.77 -4.34
N ALA A 121 -6.58 1.85 -3.76
CA ALA A 121 -5.92 3.16 -3.82
C ALA A 121 -4.69 3.17 -2.89
N LEU A 122 -3.73 4.02 -3.19
CA LEU A 122 -2.46 4.13 -2.45
C LEU A 122 -2.26 5.55 -1.96
N VAL A 123 -1.38 5.73 -0.98
CA VAL A 123 -0.71 7.01 -0.80
C VAL A 123 0.12 7.26 -2.06
N GLY A 124 -0.13 8.39 -2.74
CA GLY A 124 0.31 8.68 -4.10
C GLY A 124 -0.79 8.57 -5.16
N SER A 125 -1.99 8.08 -4.81
CA SER A 125 -3.13 8.10 -5.71
C SER A 125 -3.60 9.54 -5.98
N VAL A 126 -3.87 9.84 -7.25
CA VAL A 126 -4.30 11.15 -7.74
C VAL A 126 -5.83 11.16 -7.91
N LEU A 127 -6.44 12.31 -7.72
CA LEU A 127 -7.87 12.56 -7.82
C LEU A 127 -8.23 13.24 -9.14
N ASP A 128 -9.52 13.33 -9.46
CA ASP A 128 -10.03 14.01 -10.66
C ASP A 128 -9.87 15.54 -10.67
N ASN A 129 -9.49 16.13 -9.55
CA ASN A 129 -9.14 17.55 -9.40
C ASN A 129 -7.63 17.78 -9.27
N ASP A 130 -6.81 16.80 -9.69
CA ASP A 130 -5.34 16.82 -9.64
C ASP A 130 -4.73 16.88 -8.22
N ASP A 131 -5.53 16.70 -7.16
CA ASP A 131 -5.03 16.50 -5.80
C ASP A 131 -4.49 15.07 -5.63
N GLU A 132 -3.75 14.83 -4.55
CA GLU A 132 -3.02 13.59 -4.30
C GLU A 132 -3.19 13.16 -2.84
N ILE A 133 -3.44 11.86 -2.62
CA ILE A 133 -3.42 11.28 -1.27
C ILE A 133 -1.97 11.24 -0.75
N ILE A 134 -1.68 11.96 0.33
CA ILE A 134 -0.32 12.08 0.89
C ILE A 134 -0.12 11.29 2.18
N SER A 135 -1.20 10.88 2.84
CA SER A 135 -1.11 10.05 4.04
C SER A 135 -2.33 9.18 4.26
N THR A 136 -2.16 8.09 5.00
CA THR A 136 -3.22 7.16 5.39
C THR A 136 -3.16 6.88 6.89
N PRO A 137 -4.28 6.59 7.58
CA PRO A 137 -4.24 6.11 8.95
C PRO A 137 -3.71 4.67 9.08
N GLN A 138 -3.51 3.97 7.98
CA GLN A 138 -2.98 2.61 7.94
C GLN A 138 -1.44 2.62 8.07
N GLY A 139 -0.90 2.03 9.15
CA GLY A 139 0.55 2.03 9.40
C GLY A 139 1.32 0.80 8.90
N HIS A 140 0.66 -0.35 8.80
CA HIS A 140 1.31 -1.68 8.79
C HIS A 140 1.30 -2.42 7.44
N THR A 141 0.61 -1.93 6.42
CA THR A 141 0.36 -2.66 5.17
C THR A 141 0.68 -1.78 3.99
N TYR A 142 1.62 -2.23 3.17
CA TYR A 142 2.13 -1.50 2.03
C TYR A 142 2.64 -2.46 0.96
N LEU A 143 2.65 -1.98 -0.27
CA LEU A 143 3.36 -2.62 -1.38
C LEU A 143 4.82 -2.17 -1.37
N VAL A 144 5.70 -2.94 -2.00
CA VAL A 144 7.13 -2.63 -2.14
C VAL A 144 7.49 -2.46 -3.61
N THR A 145 8.32 -1.46 -3.90
CA THR A 145 9.01 -1.34 -5.18
C THR A 145 10.44 -1.82 -5.01
N ARG A 146 10.91 -2.66 -5.94
CA ARG A 146 12.25 -3.25 -5.92
C ARG A 146 13.09 -2.71 -7.07
N GLU A 147 14.37 -2.48 -6.81
CA GLU A 147 15.31 -2.02 -7.83
C GLU A 147 15.35 -2.98 -9.03
N GLY A 148 15.23 -2.45 -10.25
CA GLY A 148 15.28 -3.24 -11.48
C GLY A 148 14.05 -4.11 -11.77
N ILE A 149 12.99 -4.03 -10.95
CA ILE A 149 11.71 -4.70 -11.20
C ILE A 149 10.66 -3.65 -11.54
N ALA A 150 10.16 -3.70 -12.78
CA ALA A 150 9.15 -2.75 -13.25
C ALA A 150 7.78 -3.04 -12.63
N SER A 151 7.06 -1.97 -12.29
CA SER A 151 5.63 -2.04 -11.96
C SER A 151 4.79 -2.32 -13.23
N GLY A 152 3.54 -2.76 -13.05
CA GLY A 152 2.60 -2.90 -14.17
C GLY A 152 2.23 -1.55 -14.79
N ASP A 153 1.86 -1.55 -16.07
CA ASP A 153 1.55 -0.33 -16.85
C ASP A 153 0.39 0.49 -16.26
N ASP A 154 -0.49 -0.15 -15.50
CA ASP A 154 -1.65 0.47 -14.84
C ASP A 154 -1.37 0.92 -13.39
N PHE A 155 -0.14 0.79 -12.90
CA PHE A 155 0.26 1.18 -11.55
C PHE A 155 0.29 2.70 -11.39
N LEU A 156 -0.56 3.25 -10.53
CA LEU A 156 -0.76 4.69 -10.31
C LEU A 156 -1.07 5.47 -11.61
N THR A 157 -1.60 4.79 -12.61
CA THR A 157 -2.02 5.38 -13.89
C THR A 157 -3.53 5.55 -13.90
N VAL A 158 -4.04 6.57 -14.60
CA VAL A 158 -5.47 6.70 -14.86
C VAL A 158 -5.89 5.59 -15.83
N THR A 159 -6.77 4.70 -15.39
CA THR A 159 -7.26 3.60 -16.23
C THR A 159 -8.55 4.00 -16.94
N GLY A 160 -8.51 4.09 -18.28
CA GLY A 160 -9.67 4.36 -19.15
C GLY A 160 -9.92 5.85 -19.39
N GLU A 161 -9.86 6.25 -20.66
CA GLU A 161 -10.46 7.51 -21.17
C GLU A 161 -11.98 7.39 -21.28
#